data_AF-A0A8J2HGT3-F1
#
_entry.id   AF-A0A8J2HGT3-F1
#
_cell.length_a   1.000
_cell.length_b   1.000
_cell.length_c   1.000
_cell.angle_alpha   90.00
_cell.angle_beta   90.00
_cell.angle_gamma   90.00
#
_symmetry.space_group_name_H-M   'P 1'
#
loop_
_entity.id
_entity.type
_entity.pdbx_description
1 polymer ?
#
loop_
_entity_poly.entity_id
_entity_poly.type
_entity_poly.pdbx_seq_one_letter_code
_entity_poly.pdbx_strand_id
1 'polypeptide(L)'
;MATVELLNTPQPHLIPGYTGCCPQYRYRCGETYGSLTHKLLVDPTINRSERLILSNRVKDDYEVLRPPKDDIDIVNARSKRRDVIYTHPMIPGYQGFMPNLNARLGHRYSVIASEGLADFERQQMKSRAALNHLRKVRALHDGYGEPRSLDDRQLLRSEYKMPLVTVRPDYAMMMRNLPVDEAYQVPRDHSPSPFFMENSDPDKYFVSGYSGHIPYGYSHFGSSHVPMTNSALCDFTTNYRMRQSTEWAPATISRPDPPYHIHPAEIYHKHVGLIPNYLGHVPGAAYRYGKTFGADTKDAKRWLRGDFSI
;
A
#
# COMPACT_ATOMS: atom_id res chain seq x y z
N MET A 1 41.24 -41.29 -29.02
CA MET A 1 40.72 -40.49 -27.88
C MET A 1 39.98 -39.29 -28.46
N ALA A 2 38.64 -39.36 -28.52
CA ALA A 2 37.83 -38.22 -28.94
C ALA A 2 37.78 -37.23 -27.77
N THR A 3 38.31 -36.03 -27.98
CA THR A 3 38.41 -35.00 -26.96
C THR A 3 37.02 -34.45 -26.62
N VAL A 4 36.77 -34.24 -25.33
CA VAL A 4 35.51 -33.76 -24.74
C VAL A 4 35.11 -32.36 -25.24
N GLU A 5 35.98 -31.67 -25.99
CA GLU A 5 35.74 -30.36 -26.59
C GLU A 5 34.65 -30.36 -27.69
N LEU A 6 34.42 -31.47 -28.39
CA LEU A 6 33.40 -31.56 -29.45
C LEU A 6 31.95 -31.57 -28.94
N LEU A 7 31.75 -31.76 -27.63
CA LEU A 7 30.43 -31.78 -26.98
C LEU A 7 30.05 -30.46 -26.30
N ASN A 8 30.97 -29.48 -26.27
CA ASN A 8 30.74 -28.26 -25.51
C ASN A 8 30.27 -27.14 -26.45
N THR A 9 29.00 -26.74 -26.32
CA THR A 9 28.47 -25.58 -27.05
C THR A 9 29.15 -24.30 -26.58
N PRO A 10 29.65 -23.43 -27.49
CA PRO A 10 30.29 -22.18 -27.09
C PRO A 10 29.31 -21.31 -26.27
N GLN A 11 29.80 -20.62 -25.26
CA GLN A 11 29.01 -19.61 -24.55
C GLN A 11 29.03 -18.31 -25.35
N PRO A 12 27.90 -17.57 -25.43
CA PRO A 12 26.66 -17.71 -24.65
C PRO A 12 25.60 -18.60 -25.32
N HIS A 13 25.01 -19.55 -24.59
CA HIS A 13 23.86 -20.35 -25.03
C HIS A 13 22.86 -20.57 -23.89
N LEU A 14 21.62 -20.91 -24.21
CA LEU A 14 20.61 -21.24 -23.20
C LEU A 14 20.74 -22.72 -22.81
N ILE A 15 20.52 -23.02 -21.53
CA ILE A 15 20.59 -24.38 -20.99
C ILE A 15 19.31 -25.12 -21.37
N PRO A 16 19.38 -26.40 -21.80
CA PRO A 16 18.19 -27.23 -22.02
C PRO A 16 17.25 -27.19 -20.82
N GLY A 17 15.95 -26.94 -21.05
CA GLY A 17 14.96 -26.76 -19.99
C GLY A 17 14.70 -25.30 -19.58
N TYR A 18 15.42 -24.33 -20.15
CA TYR A 18 15.08 -22.92 -20.02
C TYR A 18 13.66 -22.65 -20.59
N THR A 19 12.78 -22.13 -19.75
CA THR A 19 11.36 -21.86 -20.07
C THR A 19 11.09 -20.41 -20.47
N GLY A 20 12.12 -19.55 -20.50
CA GLY A 20 11.96 -18.15 -20.91
C GLY A 20 11.90 -17.96 -22.42
N CYS A 21 11.71 -16.70 -22.84
CA CYS A 21 11.57 -16.35 -24.25
C CYS A 21 12.93 -16.36 -24.98
N CYS A 22 13.04 -17.12 -26.08
CA CYS A 22 14.15 -17.07 -27.01
C CYS A 22 13.63 -16.57 -28.37
N PRO A 23 13.91 -15.32 -28.76
CA PRO A 23 13.43 -14.75 -30.03
C PRO A 23 13.87 -15.61 -31.23
N GLN A 24 12.97 -15.79 -32.19
CA GLN A 24 13.16 -16.58 -33.42
C GLN A 24 13.44 -18.09 -33.26
N TYR A 25 13.50 -18.63 -32.03
CA TYR A 25 13.72 -20.06 -31.77
C TYR A 25 12.72 -20.96 -32.50
N ARG A 26 11.43 -20.58 -32.52
CA ARG A 26 10.36 -21.36 -33.15
C ARG A 26 10.50 -21.51 -34.68
N TYR A 27 11.26 -20.63 -35.32
CA TYR A 27 11.40 -20.60 -36.79
C TYR A 27 12.68 -21.28 -37.30
N ARG A 28 13.54 -21.79 -36.40
CA ARG A 28 14.76 -22.52 -36.75
C ARG A 28 14.67 -23.94 -36.20
N CYS A 29 15.00 -24.94 -37.01
CA CYS A 29 14.97 -26.35 -36.64
C CYS A 29 16.22 -27.09 -37.17
N GLY A 30 16.53 -28.25 -36.61
CA GLY A 30 17.62 -29.12 -37.09
C GLY A 30 18.94 -29.04 -36.31
N GLU A 31 19.02 -28.20 -35.27
CA GLU A 31 20.21 -28.04 -34.43
C GLU A 31 19.89 -28.38 -32.96
N THR A 32 20.94 -28.66 -32.17
CA THR A 32 20.76 -28.87 -30.73
C THR A 32 20.35 -27.57 -30.06
N TYR A 33 19.64 -27.66 -28.93
CA TYR A 33 19.16 -26.48 -28.21
C TYR A 33 20.28 -25.48 -27.89
N GLY A 34 21.45 -25.98 -27.45
CA GLY A 34 22.60 -25.14 -27.15
C GLY A 34 23.19 -24.45 -28.38
N SER A 35 23.37 -25.16 -29.51
CA SER A 35 23.97 -24.56 -30.71
C SER A 35 23.03 -23.55 -31.37
N LEU A 36 21.74 -23.86 -31.41
CA LEU A 36 20.73 -22.99 -32.01
C LEU A 36 20.56 -21.72 -31.18
N THR A 37 20.48 -21.84 -29.86
CA THR A 37 20.36 -20.66 -28.97
C THR A 37 21.64 -19.84 -28.96
N HIS A 38 22.82 -20.45 -29.08
CA HIS A 38 24.07 -19.72 -29.28
C HIS A 38 24.03 -18.84 -30.53
N LYS A 39 23.64 -19.41 -31.68
CA LYS A 39 23.54 -18.66 -32.93
C LYS A 39 22.55 -17.50 -32.81
N LEU A 40 21.39 -17.74 -32.21
CA LEU A 40 20.38 -16.69 -31.97
C LEU A 40 20.89 -15.59 -31.02
N LEU A 41 21.70 -15.93 -30.02
CA LEU A 41 22.31 -14.99 -29.08
C LEU A 41 23.58 -14.30 -29.63
N VAL A 42 24.06 -14.64 -30.81
CA VAL A 42 25.18 -13.94 -31.46
C VAL A 42 24.68 -13.14 -32.66
N ASP A 43 23.58 -13.56 -33.28
CA ASP A 43 23.01 -12.94 -34.46
C ASP A 43 22.65 -11.45 -34.23
N PRO A 44 23.27 -10.50 -34.98
CA PRO A 44 22.98 -9.07 -34.88
C PRO A 44 21.68 -8.67 -35.59
N THR A 45 21.12 -9.53 -36.45
CA THR A 45 19.89 -9.23 -37.19
C THR A 45 18.63 -9.40 -36.35
N ILE A 46 18.77 -10.03 -35.18
CA ILE A 46 17.67 -10.34 -34.27
C ILE A 46 17.50 -9.19 -33.29
N ASN A 47 16.33 -8.54 -33.31
CA ASN A 47 15.94 -7.56 -32.31
C ASN A 47 15.93 -8.22 -30.92
N ARG A 48 16.89 -7.84 -30.08
CA ARG A 48 17.06 -8.32 -28.71
C ARG A 48 17.59 -7.18 -27.84
N SER A 49 17.49 -7.34 -26.53
CA SER A 49 18.13 -6.40 -25.62
C SER A 49 19.65 -6.45 -25.80
N GLU A 50 20.29 -5.29 -25.82
CA GLU A 50 21.76 -5.16 -25.89
C GLU A 50 22.47 -5.84 -24.70
N ARG A 51 21.72 -6.12 -23.63
CA ARG A 51 22.20 -6.73 -22.39
C ARG A 51 21.51 -8.05 -22.10
N LEU A 52 22.28 -9.02 -21.62
CA LEU A 52 21.78 -10.31 -21.17
C LEU A 52 21.06 -10.17 -19.82
N ILE A 53 20.06 -11.02 -19.57
CA ILE A 53 19.25 -10.98 -18.32
C ILE A 53 20.13 -11.14 -17.06
N LEU A 54 21.27 -11.84 -17.19
CA LEU A 54 22.25 -12.08 -16.12
C LEU A 54 23.50 -11.19 -16.23
N SER A 55 23.54 -10.19 -17.12
CA SER A 55 24.66 -9.24 -17.13
C SER A 55 24.76 -8.57 -15.77
N ASN A 56 25.97 -8.46 -15.22
CA ASN A 56 26.21 -7.87 -13.92
C ASN A 56 25.68 -6.42 -13.89
N ARG A 57 24.48 -6.24 -13.33
CA ARG A 57 23.79 -4.94 -13.32
C ARG A 57 24.42 -3.96 -12.32
N VAL A 58 25.36 -4.40 -11.48
CA VAL A 58 25.78 -3.73 -10.24
C VAL A 58 26.37 -2.33 -10.44
N LYS A 59 26.91 -2.00 -11.62
CA LYS A 59 27.66 -0.74 -11.79
C LYS A 59 26.89 0.38 -12.48
N ASP A 60 26.22 0.18 -13.61
CA ASP A 60 25.92 1.34 -14.48
C ASP A 60 24.46 1.50 -14.99
N ASP A 61 23.53 0.56 -14.80
CA ASP A 61 22.30 0.54 -15.63
C ASP A 61 20.99 0.80 -14.93
N TYR A 62 21.02 0.81 -13.62
CA TYR A 62 19.91 1.30 -12.84
C TYR A 62 20.55 2.14 -11.76
N GLU A 63 20.33 3.44 -11.82
CA GLU A 63 20.40 4.24 -10.62
C GLU A 63 19.42 3.59 -9.65
N VAL A 64 19.92 2.71 -8.78
CA VAL A 64 19.31 2.49 -7.50
C VAL A 64 19.24 3.90 -6.94
N LEU A 65 18.09 4.57 -7.09
CA LEU A 65 17.83 5.87 -6.48
C LEU A 65 18.30 5.73 -5.05
N ARG A 66 19.47 6.31 -4.80
CA ARG A 66 20.24 6.23 -3.58
C ARG A 66 20.13 7.63 -3.02
N PRO A 67 19.79 7.79 -1.74
CA PRO A 67 19.80 9.11 -1.13
C PRO A 67 21.19 9.73 -1.33
N PRO A 68 21.28 11.06 -1.50
CA PRO A 68 22.56 11.76 -1.63
C PRO A 68 23.52 11.37 -0.50
N LYS A 69 24.82 11.28 -0.81
CA LYS A 69 25.83 10.92 0.20
C LYS A 69 25.81 11.86 1.41
N ASP A 70 25.60 13.15 1.14
CA ASP A 70 25.45 14.19 2.16
C ASP A 70 24.29 13.91 3.13
N ASP A 71 23.15 13.42 2.63
CA ASP A 71 21.98 13.08 3.45
C ASP A 71 22.28 11.86 4.34
N ILE A 72 22.96 10.86 3.78
CA ILE A 72 23.41 9.68 4.53
C ILE A 72 24.34 10.09 5.68
N ASP A 73 25.29 10.98 5.40
CA ASP A 73 26.25 11.46 6.39
C ASP A 73 25.56 12.27 7.51
N ILE A 74 24.54 13.08 7.18
CA ILE A 74 23.73 13.80 8.17
C ILE A 74 22.96 12.82 9.07
N VAL A 75 22.29 11.83 8.49
CA VAL A 75 21.53 10.81 9.24
C VAL A 75 22.45 10.01 10.15
N ASN A 76 23.61 9.57 9.66
CA ASN A 76 24.58 8.83 10.46
C ASN A 76 25.23 9.70 11.55
N ALA A 77 25.50 10.99 11.27
CA ALA A 77 26.01 11.92 12.27
C ALA A 77 25.00 12.18 13.39
N ARG A 78 23.69 12.16 13.08
CA ARG A 78 22.60 12.27 14.07
C ARG A 78 22.61 11.10 15.04
N SER A 79 22.81 9.87 14.55
CA SER A 79 22.88 8.68 15.41
C SER A 79 24.01 8.74 16.45
N LYS A 80 25.05 9.55 16.24
CA LYS A 80 26.10 9.78 17.25
C LYS A 80 25.65 10.69 18.40
N ARG A 81 24.64 11.54 18.18
CA ARG A 81 24.16 12.55 19.14
C ARG A 81 22.82 12.20 19.80
N ARG A 82 22.05 11.31 19.18
CA ARG A 82 20.66 10.97 19.52
C ARG A 82 20.39 9.47 19.33
N ASP A 83 19.13 9.08 19.47
CA ASP A 83 18.64 7.72 19.30
C ASP A 83 19.10 7.04 18.00
N VAL A 84 19.52 5.80 18.16
CA VAL A 84 20.05 4.90 17.11
C VAL A 84 18.95 4.35 16.19
N ILE A 85 17.68 4.61 16.52
CA ILE A 85 16.50 4.13 15.79
C ILE A 85 16.55 4.54 14.32
N TYR A 86 17.06 5.74 14.06
CA TYR A 86 17.08 6.33 12.73
C TYR A 86 18.49 6.28 12.14
N THR A 87 18.86 5.12 11.60
CA THR A 87 20.16 4.87 10.96
C THR A 87 19.97 4.48 9.50
N HIS A 88 20.89 4.91 8.64
CA HIS A 88 20.87 4.51 7.24
C HIS A 88 21.52 3.12 7.08
N PRO A 89 20.94 2.17 6.32
CA PRO A 89 19.69 2.29 5.56
C PRO A 89 18.43 2.13 6.42
N MET A 90 17.42 2.94 6.15
CA MET A 90 16.12 2.87 6.84
C MET A 90 15.39 1.59 6.45
N ILE A 91 14.92 0.84 7.45
CA ILE A 91 14.24 -0.45 7.28
C ILE A 91 12.79 -0.22 6.84
N PRO A 92 12.37 -0.69 5.65
CA PRO A 92 10.97 -0.68 5.24
C PRO A 92 10.09 -1.46 6.20
N GLY A 93 8.89 -0.97 6.47
CA GLY A 93 7.95 -1.58 7.42
C GLY A 93 8.06 -1.06 8.85
N TYR A 94 8.96 -0.12 9.13
CA TYR A 94 8.94 0.62 10.38
C TYR A 94 7.60 1.37 10.55
N GLN A 95 6.84 0.99 11.57
CA GLN A 95 5.50 1.52 11.87
C GLN A 95 5.53 2.79 12.73
N GLY A 96 6.70 3.17 13.25
CA GLY A 96 6.84 4.38 14.06
C GLY A 96 6.80 5.66 13.21
N PHE A 97 6.82 6.80 13.89
CA PHE A 97 6.82 8.10 13.24
C PHE A 97 8.12 8.33 12.46
N MET A 98 8.02 8.69 11.18
CA MET A 98 9.15 9.10 10.34
C MET A 98 9.02 10.57 9.96
N PRO A 99 9.96 11.45 10.37
CA PRO A 99 9.91 12.86 10.02
C PRO A 99 9.88 13.09 8.50
N ASN A 100 8.98 13.95 8.04
CA ASN A 100 8.81 14.35 6.64
C ASN A 100 8.58 13.20 5.64
N LEU A 101 8.19 12.00 6.10
CA LEU A 101 7.94 10.86 5.21
C LEU A 101 6.79 11.14 4.23
N ASN A 102 5.69 11.70 4.73
CA ASN A 102 4.48 11.95 3.93
C ASN A 102 4.62 13.16 3.00
N ALA A 103 5.64 14.00 3.18
CA ALA A 103 5.87 15.17 2.33
C ALA A 103 6.50 14.80 0.97
N ARG A 104 6.97 13.56 0.82
CA ARG A 104 7.72 13.07 -0.35
C ARG A 104 7.06 11.80 -0.87
N LEU A 105 6.91 11.68 -2.19
CA LEU A 105 6.23 10.58 -2.87
C LEU A 105 7.06 10.10 -4.07
N GLY A 106 6.78 8.90 -4.59
CA GLY A 106 7.36 8.42 -5.86
C GLY A 106 8.73 7.74 -5.75
N HIS A 107 9.28 7.56 -4.55
CA HIS A 107 10.55 6.87 -4.31
C HIS A 107 10.38 5.69 -3.35
N ARG A 108 11.43 4.85 -3.24
CA ARG A 108 11.46 3.76 -2.25
C ARG A 108 11.46 4.31 -0.85
N TYR A 109 10.80 3.60 0.07
CA TYR A 109 10.71 3.95 1.48
C TYR A 109 12.07 4.35 2.07
N SER A 110 13.12 3.54 1.85
CA SER A 110 14.44 3.79 2.44
C SER A 110 15.06 5.12 2.02
N VAL A 111 14.79 5.57 0.80
CA VAL A 111 15.28 6.82 0.21
C VAL A 111 14.52 8.00 0.83
N ILE A 112 13.18 7.95 0.73
CA ILE A 112 12.27 8.98 1.27
C ILE A 112 12.53 9.19 2.76
N ALA A 113 12.64 8.09 3.52
CA ALA A 113 12.89 8.09 4.95
C ALA A 113 14.22 8.76 5.30
N SER A 114 15.29 8.47 4.55
CA SER A 114 16.60 9.09 4.79
C SER A 114 16.65 10.57 4.43
N GLU A 115 16.08 10.96 3.29
CA GLU A 115 16.06 12.35 2.83
C GLU A 115 15.15 13.23 3.72
N GLY A 116 13.96 12.72 4.05
CA GLY A 116 13.02 13.41 4.93
C GLY A 116 13.60 13.65 6.32
N LEU A 117 14.34 12.67 6.84
CA LEU A 117 15.04 12.81 8.12
C LEU A 117 16.25 13.77 8.03
N ALA A 118 17.03 13.71 6.95
CA ALA A 118 18.15 14.62 6.74
C ALA A 118 17.67 16.08 6.70
N ASP A 119 16.57 16.35 6.00
CA ASP A 119 15.95 17.68 5.95
C ASP A 119 15.41 18.13 7.30
N PHE A 120 14.79 17.23 8.04
CA PHE A 120 14.34 17.52 9.40
C PHE A 120 15.52 17.92 10.30
N GLU A 121 16.64 17.22 10.21
CA GLU A 121 17.85 17.55 10.98
C GLU A 121 18.45 18.90 10.56
N ARG A 122 18.48 19.20 9.26
CA ARG A 122 18.89 20.52 8.74
C ARG A 122 18.03 21.64 9.31
N GLN A 123 16.71 21.47 9.29
CA GLN A 123 15.76 22.43 9.85
C GLN A 123 15.98 22.62 11.35
N GLN A 124 16.16 21.52 12.09
CA GLN A 124 16.40 21.60 13.52
C GLN A 124 17.72 22.32 13.86
N MET A 125 18.77 22.09 13.08
CA MET A 125 20.04 22.81 13.22
C MET A 125 19.89 24.30 12.93
N LYS A 126 19.15 24.68 11.87
CA LYS A 126 18.82 26.09 11.56
C LYS A 126 18.03 26.74 12.68
N SER A 127 16.97 26.11 13.16
CA SER A 127 16.14 26.62 14.26
C SER A 127 16.95 26.78 15.55
N ARG A 128 17.83 25.82 15.86
CA ARG A 128 18.72 25.91 17.02
C ARG A 128 19.73 27.05 16.87
N ALA A 129 20.31 27.22 15.69
CA ALA A 129 21.22 28.33 15.42
C ALA A 129 20.51 29.69 15.56
N ALA A 130 19.29 29.82 15.03
CA ALA A 130 18.47 31.02 15.17
C ALA A 130 18.12 31.31 16.64
N LEU A 131 17.71 30.29 17.42
CA LEU A 131 17.45 30.45 18.85
C LEU A 131 18.69 30.85 19.64
N ASN A 132 19.84 30.24 19.34
CA ASN A 132 21.11 30.60 19.97
C ASN A 132 21.52 32.03 19.62
N HIS A 133 21.31 32.44 18.36
CA HIS A 133 21.52 33.81 17.92
C HIS A 133 20.62 34.79 18.69
N LEU A 134 19.32 34.51 18.81
CA LEU A 134 18.40 35.34 19.59
C LEU A 134 18.78 35.42 21.07
N ARG A 135 19.17 34.30 21.69
CA ARG A 135 19.66 34.27 23.08
C ARG A 135 20.91 35.11 23.25
N LYS A 136 21.84 35.04 22.30
CA LYS A 136 23.05 35.85 22.27
C LYS A 136 22.73 37.33 22.16
N VAL A 137 21.87 37.71 21.21
CA VAL A 137 21.40 39.08 21.01
C VAL A 137 20.77 39.60 22.30
N ARG A 138 19.82 38.86 22.89
CA ARG A 138 19.21 39.22 24.17
C ARG A 138 20.25 39.45 25.27
N ALA A 139 21.23 38.56 25.42
CA ALA A 139 22.26 38.71 26.44
C ALA A 139 23.13 39.96 26.23
N LEU A 140 23.43 40.33 24.98
CA LEU A 140 24.16 41.57 24.65
C LEU A 140 23.34 42.82 24.95
N HIS A 141 22.03 42.78 24.67
CA HIS A 141 21.10 43.88 24.97
C HIS A 141 20.91 44.10 26.46
N ASP A 142 20.72 43.04 27.23
CA ASP A 142 20.51 43.12 28.68
C ASP A 142 21.81 43.43 29.45
N GLY A 143 22.96 43.46 28.76
CA GLY A 143 24.27 43.78 29.33
C GLY A 143 24.95 42.62 30.07
N TYR A 144 24.36 41.42 30.05
CA TYR A 144 24.94 40.22 30.66
C TYR A 144 26.02 39.55 29.79
N GLY A 145 26.10 39.90 28.50
CA GLY A 145 27.05 39.33 27.54
C GLY A 145 28.06 40.34 27.00
N GLU A 146 29.30 39.89 26.80
CA GLU A 146 30.35 40.68 26.14
C GLU A 146 30.39 40.43 24.62
N PRO A 147 30.45 41.48 23.78
CA PRO A 147 30.49 41.33 22.33
C PRO A 147 31.88 40.84 21.85
N ARG A 148 31.91 39.63 21.27
CA ARG A 148 33.13 38.97 20.80
C ARG A 148 33.39 39.17 19.31
N SER A 149 32.35 39.12 18.47
CA SER A 149 32.46 39.34 17.02
C SER A 149 32.32 40.83 16.66
N LEU A 150 32.80 41.22 15.47
CA LEU A 150 32.54 42.56 14.92
C LEU A 150 31.03 42.80 14.75
N ASP A 151 30.29 41.79 14.27
CA ASP A 151 28.83 41.86 14.13
C ASP A 151 28.14 42.14 15.47
N ASP A 152 28.67 41.59 16.56
CA ASP A 152 28.14 41.78 17.92
C ASP A 152 28.32 43.22 18.42
N ARG A 153 29.39 43.89 17.97
CA ARG A 153 29.69 45.29 18.33
C ARG A 153 28.91 46.28 17.49
N GLN A 154 28.56 45.89 16.26
CA GLN A 154 27.75 46.69 15.34
C GLN A 154 26.25 46.61 15.65
N LEU A 155 25.81 45.61 16.43
CA LEU A 155 24.44 45.52 16.92
C LEU A 155 24.07 46.75 17.75
N LEU A 156 23.08 47.52 17.27
CA LEU A 156 22.52 48.66 17.98
C LEU A 156 21.90 48.18 19.29
N ARG A 157 22.39 48.70 20.43
CA ARG A 157 21.80 48.40 21.74
C ARG A 157 20.42 49.05 21.85
N SER A 158 19.40 48.24 22.02
CA SER A 158 18.06 48.70 22.38
C SER A 158 18.07 49.30 23.78
N GLU A 159 17.35 50.41 23.94
CA GLU A 159 17.12 51.04 25.26
C GLU A 159 16.15 50.21 26.12
N TYR A 160 15.35 49.35 25.50
CA TYR A 160 14.36 48.51 26.16
C TYR A 160 14.96 47.16 26.55
N LYS A 161 14.68 46.72 27.79
CA LYS A 161 15.06 45.40 28.34
C LYS A 161 13.97 44.37 28.01
N MET A 162 14.38 43.15 27.66
CA MET A 162 13.46 42.07 27.32
C MET A 162 13.19 41.15 28.53
N PRO A 163 12.00 40.51 28.63
CA PRO A 163 10.83 40.67 27.75
C PRO A 163 10.17 42.05 27.93
N LEU A 164 9.61 42.60 26.85
CA LEU A 164 8.91 43.89 26.90
C LEU A 164 7.78 43.81 27.92
N VAL A 165 7.78 44.75 28.86
CA VAL A 165 6.67 44.91 29.81
C VAL A 165 5.49 45.51 29.06
N THR A 166 4.31 44.90 29.18
CA THR A 166 3.07 45.43 28.61
C THR A 166 2.70 46.75 29.29
N VAL A 167 2.91 47.87 28.59
CA VAL A 167 2.74 49.24 29.14
C VAL A 167 1.26 49.65 29.29
N ARG A 168 0.34 48.99 28.58
CA ARG A 168 -1.12 49.24 28.67
C ARG A 168 -1.91 47.93 28.70
N PRO A 169 -2.08 47.30 29.87
CA PRO A 169 -2.85 46.06 29.99
C PRO A 169 -4.33 46.26 29.59
N ASP A 170 -4.87 47.46 29.78
CA ASP A 170 -6.22 47.88 29.42
C ASP A 170 -6.46 47.88 27.89
N TYR A 171 -5.40 48.00 27.09
CA TYR A 171 -5.46 47.86 25.62
C TYR A 171 -5.34 46.41 25.13
N ALA A 172 -5.08 45.43 26.02
CA ALA A 172 -5.04 44.03 25.64
C ALA A 172 -6.44 43.50 25.26
N MET A 173 -7.51 44.13 25.75
CA MET A 173 -8.90 43.78 25.42
C MET A 173 -9.46 44.55 24.21
N MET A 174 -8.70 45.51 23.65
CA MET A 174 -9.08 46.19 22.42
C MET A 174 -8.79 45.23 21.26
N MET A 175 -9.85 44.67 20.66
CA MET A 175 -9.80 43.73 19.53
C MET A 175 -8.86 44.27 18.45
N ARG A 176 -7.65 43.74 18.39
CA ARG A 176 -6.78 43.93 17.24
C ARG A 176 -7.20 42.91 16.19
N ASN A 177 -7.28 43.32 14.94
CA ASN A 177 -7.39 42.40 13.80
C ASN A 177 -6.05 41.67 13.57
N LEU A 178 -5.49 41.07 14.61
CA LEU A 178 -4.43 40.08 14.46
C LEU A 178 -5.10 38.72 14.28
N PRO A 179 -4.55 37.82 13.45
CA PRO A 179 -4.91 36.41 13.52
C PRO A 179 -4.57 35.93 14.94
N VAL A 180 -5.61 35.73 15.74
CA VAL A 180 -5.51 35.12 17.07
C VAL A 180 -5.48 33.62 16.83
N ASP A 181 -4.48 32.93 17.39
CA ASP A 181 -4.54 31.47 17.46
C ASP A 181 -5.84 31.09 18.17
N GLU A 182 -6.71 30.36 17.48
CA GLU A 182 -8.02 29.98 18.00
C GLU A 182 -7.87 29.46 19.44
N ALA A 183 -8.70 29.97 20.35
CA ALA A 183 -8.67 29.53 21.74
C ALA A 183 -8.71 27.99 21.76
N TYR A 184 -7.75 27.38 22.47
CA TYR A 184 -7.70 25.94 22.65
C TYR A 184 -9.03 25.49 23.23
N GLN A 185 -9.90 24.94 22.37
CA GLN A 185 -11.09 24.26 22.83
C GLN A 185 -10.58 23.02 23.54
N VAL A 186 -10.95 22.87 24.80
CA VAL A 186 -10.75 21.60 25.52
C VAL A 186 -11.34 20.52 24.62
N PRO A 187 -10.59 19.44 24.30
CA PRO A 187 -11.14 18.33 23.55
C PRO A 187 -12.44 17.92 24.23
N ARG A 188 -13.55 17.87 23.47
CA ARG A 188 -14.84 17.43 24.01
C ARG A 188 -14.58 16.14 24.80
N ASP A 189 -14.96 16.13 26.08
CA ASP A 189 -14.88 14.95 26.94
C ASP A 189 -15.31 13.75 26.11
N HIS A 190 -14.40 12.77 25.96
CA HIS A 190 -14.45 11.68 24.99
C HIS A 190 -15.86 11.35 24.56
N SER A 191 -16.36 12.04 23.53
CA SER A 191 -17.70 11.77 23.03
C SER A 191 -17.62 10.32 22.53
N PRO A 192 -18.35 9.37 23.13
CA PRO A 192 -18.33 8.01 22.64
C PRO A 192 -18.63 8.08 21.15
N SER A 193 -17.84 7.39 20.33
CA SER A 193 -18.02 7.46 18.88
C SER A 193 -19.50 7.25 18.53
N PRO A 194 -20.08 7.96 17.53
CA PRO A 194 -21.51 7.82 17.20
C PRO A 194 -21.98 6.37 16.98
N PHE A 195 -21.05 5.46 16.67
CA PHE A 195 -21.28 4.02 16.63
C PHE A 195 -21.74 3.39 17.95
N PHE A 196 -21.29 3.91 19.10
CA PHE A 196 -21.50 3.33 20.44
C PHE A 196 -22.46 4.15 21.32
N MET A 197 -23.01 5.25 20.79
CA MET A 197 -24.06 6.04 21.47
C MET A 197 -25.40 5.28 21.50
N GLU A 198 -26.26 5.62 22.46
CA GLU A 198 -27.62 5.07 22.53
C GLU A 198 -28.49 5.62 21.40
N ASN A 199 -29.51 4.87 20.98
CA ASN A 199 -30.39 5.30 19.89
C ASN A 199 -31.21 6.55 20.23
N SER A 200 -31.41 6.82 21.51
CA SER A 200 -32.14 7.99 22.01
C SER A 200 -31.30 9.27 22.01
N ASP A 201 -29.98 9.18 21.80
CA ASP A 201 -29.10 10.33 21.87
C ASP A 201 -29.26 11.22 20.62
N PRO A 202 -29.56 12.52 20.78
CA PRO A 202 -29.74 13.43 19.65
C PRO A 202 -28.45 13.65 18.86
N ASP A 203 -27.29 13.44 19.50
CA ASP A 203 -25.96 13.63 18.91
C ASP A 203 -25.43 12.38 18.18
N LYS A 204 -26.26 11.34 18.03
CA LYS A 204 -25.90 10.12 17.29
C LYS A 204 -26.01 10.31 15.78
N TYR A 205 -25.09 11.07 15.21
CA TYR A 205 -24.99 11.29 13.76
C TYR A 205 -23.56 11.63 13.36
N PHE A 206 -23.27 11.61 12.05
CA PHE A 206 -21.99 12.09 11.55
C PHE A 206 -22.08 13.54 11.08
N VAL A 207 -21.04 14.32 11.38
CA VAL A 207 -20.90 15.70 10.91
C VAL A 207 -20.91 15.77 9.39
N SER A 208 -21.47 16.84 8.85
CA SER A 208 -21.49 17.07 7.39
C SER A 208 -20.07 17.09 6.83
N GLY A 209 -19.82 16.35 5.76
CA GLY A 209 -18.49 16.19 5.17
C GLY A 209 -17.68 14.98 5.70
N TYR A 210 -18.27 14.18 6.59
CA TYR A 210 -17.68 12.89 6.96
C TYR A 210 -17.52 11.98 5.72
N SER A 211 -16.28 11.60 5.41
CA SER A 211 -15.95 10.77 4.24
C SER A 211 -15.74 9.29 4.58
N GLY A 212 -15.98 8.89 5.84
CA GLY A 212 -15.84 7.52 6.27
C GLY A 212 -17.06 6.66 5.94
N HIS A 213 -16.98 5.37 6.29
CA HIS A 213 -18.08 4.44 6.05
C HIS A 213 -19.26 4.71 7.01
N ILE A 214 -20.46 4.82 6.44
CA ILE A 214 -21.72 4.94 7.20
C ILE A 214 -22.47 3.61 7.07
N PRO A 215 -22.57 2.79 8.14
CA PRO A 215 -23.21 1.49 8.10
C PRO A 215 -24.70 1.67 7.82
N TYR A 216 -25.29 0.86 6.93
CA TYR A 216 -26.68 0.99 6.49
C TYR A 216 -27.04 2.35 5.85
N GLY A 217 -26.05 3.20 5.52
CA GLY A 217 -26.31 4.52 4.91
C GLY A 217 -27.04 4.43 3.56
N TYR A 218 -26.81 3.36 2.80
CA TYR A 218 -27.50 3.13 1.53
C TYR A 218 -29.01 2.93 1.68
N SER A 219 -29.48 2.38 2.81
CA SER A 219 -30.92 2.16 3.06
C SER A 219 -31.69 3.48 3.25
N HIS A 220 -30.98 4.54 3.65
CA HIS A 220 -31.55 5.86 3.95
C HIS A 220 -31.16 6.92 2.91
N PHE A 221 -30.83 6.49 1.69
CA PHE A 221 -30.46 7.40 0.62
C PHE A 221 -31.60 8.41 0.31
N GLY A 222 -31.24 9.66 0.03
CA GLY A 222 -32.21 10.73 -0.30
C GLY A 222 -32.63 11.62 0.88
N SER A 223 -32.33 11.22 2.12
CA SER A 223 -32.48 12.09 3.30
C SER A 223 -31.31 13.07 3.43
N SER A 224 -31.49 14.16 4.18
CA SER A 224 -30.38 15.06 4.52
C SER A 224 -29.35 14.35 5.41
N HIS A 225 -28.10 14.82 5.41
CA HIS A 225 -26.96 14.08 5.99
C HIS A 225 -27.16 13.68 7.46
N VAL A 226 -27.66 14.61 8.30
CA VAL A 226 -27.87 14.38 9.73
C VAL A 226 -28.92 13.29 10.00
N PRO A 227 -30.17 13.39 9.52
CA PRO A 227 -31.16 12.33 9.74
C PRO A 227 -30.76 11.01 9.07
N MET A 228 -30.18 11.05 7.87
CA MET A 228 -29.67 9.84 7.20
C MET A 228 -28.67 9.09 8.07
N THR A 229 -27.66 9.79 8.60
CA THR A 229 -26.60 9.17 9.41
C THR A 229 -27.11 8.71 10.77
N ASN A 230 -28.06 9.43 11.37
CA ASN A 230 -28.71 9.00 12.61
C ASN A 230 -29.50 7.70 12.44
N SER A 231 -30.41 7.64 11.45
CA SER A 231 -31.21 6.43 11.19
C SER A 231 -30.32 5.22 10.84
N ALA A 232 -29.31 5.45 10.01
CA ALA A 232 -28.32 4.43 9.65
C ALA A 232 -27.55 3.86 10.87
N LEU A 233 -27.14 4.73 11.80
CA LEU A 233 -26.47 4.32 13.04
C LEU A 233 -27.42 3.62 14.02
N CYS A 234 -28.69 4.02 14.07
CA CYS A 234 -29.71 3.34 14.88
C CYS A 234 -30.02 1.93 14.37
N ASP A 235 -30.07 1.74 13.04
CA ASP A 235 -30.22 0.42 12.43
C ASP A 235 -29.00 -0.46 12.71
N PHE A 236 -27.80 0.13 12.65
CA PHE A 236 -26.56 -0.56 12.97
C PHE A 236 -26.53 -1.08 14.41
N THR A 237 -26.81 -0.23 15.40
CA THR A 237 -26.80 -0.66 16.81
C THR A 237 -27.89 -1.67 17.12
N THR A 238 -29.07 -1.55 16.50
CA THR A 238 -30.16 -2.52 16.66
C THR A 238 -29.76 -3.89 16.11
N ASN A 239 -29.22 -3.94 14.88
CA ASN A 239 -28.75 -5.18 14.27
C ASN A 239 -27.57 -5.79 15.05
N TYR A 240 -26.64 -4.96 15.51
CA TYR A 240 -25.51 -5.39 16.31
C TYR A 240 -25.95 -6.04 17.63
N ARG A 241 -26.88 -5.41 18.36
CA ARG A 241 -27.47 -5.96 19.59
C ARG A 241 -28.25 -7.25 19.34
N MET A 242 -29.01 -7.33 18.25
CA MET A 242 -29.75 -8.54 17.86
C MET A 242 -28.80 -9.72 17.54
N ARG A 243 -27.67 -9.45 16.88
CA ARG A 243 -26.66 -10.47 16.61
C ARG A 243 -26.00 -10.95 17.91
N GLN A 244 -25.60 -10.04 18.78
CA GLN A 244 -25.04 -10.41 20.08
C GLN A 244 -26.01 -11.24 20.94
N SER A 245 -27.31 -10.95 20.91
CA SER A 245 -28.29 -11.74 21.66
C SER A 245 -28.54 -13.13 21.06
N THR A 246 -28.26 -13.33 19.76
CA THR A 246 -28.45 -14.61 19.07
C THR A 246 -27.21 -15.50 19.04
N GLU A 247 -26.02 -14.97 19.35
CA GLU A 247 -24.75 -15.75 19.37
C GLU A 247 -24.73 -16.88 20.43
N TRP A 248 -25.47 -16.74 21.53
CA TRP A 248 -25.58 -17.79 22.57
C TRP A 248 -26.87 -18.61 22.52
N ALA A 249 -27.77 -18.32 21.57
CA ALA A 249 -28.96 -19.14 21.39
C ALA A 249 -28.60 -20.37 20.53
N PRO A 250 -28.72 -21.61 21.04
CA PRO A 250 -28.52 -22.78 20.21
C PRO A 250 -29.50 -22.73 19.04
N ALA A 251 -28.98 -22.68 17.82
CA ALA A 251 -29.82 -22.72 16.62
C ALA A 251 -30.52 -24.08 16.56
N THR A 252 -31.82 -24.11 16.84
CA THR A 252 -32.64 -25.32 16.70
C THR A 252 -32.86 -25.60 15.23
N ILE A 253 -31.90 -26.26 14.59
CA ILE A 253 -32.02 -26.66 13.19
C ILE A 253 -32.92 -27.91 13.14
N SER A 254 -34.23 -27.70 13.01
CA SER A 254 -35.15 -28.79 12.64
C SER A 254 -34.90 -29.15 11.17
N ARG A 255 -34.10 -30.17 10.92
CA ARG A 255 -33.98 -30.78 9.59
C ARG A 255 -34.96 -31.95 9.54
N PRO A 256 -35.99 -31.92 8.69
CA PRO A 256 -36.71 -33.15 8.37
C PRO A 256 -35.71 -34.13 7.74
N ASP A 257 -35.79 -35.40 8.11
CA ASP A 257 -34.92 -36.44 7.54
C ASP A 257 -35.02 -36.41 6.01
N PRO A 258 -33.90 -36.40 5.28
CA PRO A 258 -33.94 -36.40 3.82
C PRO A 258 -34.62 -37.68 3.35
N PRO A 259 -35.56 -37.60 2.39
CA PRO A 259 -36.21 -38.78 1.86
C PRO A 259 -35.16 -39.73 1.28
N TYR A 260 -35.19 -41.00 1.68
CA TYR A 260 -34.34 -42.06 1.13
C TYR A 260 -34.73 -42.32 -0.34
N HIS A 261 -34.24 -41.49 -1.26
CA HIS A 261 -34.35 -41.73 -2.69
C HIS A 261 -33.19 -42.63 -3.14
N ILE A 262 -33.38 -43.94 -3.02
CA ILE A 262 -32.50 -44.95 -3.62
C ILE A 262 -32.90 -45.10 -5.09
N HIS A 263 -32.50 -44.14 -5.93
CA HIS A 263 -32.41 -44.38 -7.37
C HIS A 263 -30.95 -44.68 -7.72
N PRO A 264 -30.66 -45.64 -8.60
CA PRO A 264 -29.30 -45.83 -9.08
C PRO A 264 -28.83 -44.51 -9.69
N ALA A 265 -27.66 -44.03 -9.27
CA ALA A 265 -27.11 -42.76 -9.71
C ALA A 265 -26.79 -42.82 -11.23
N GLU A 266 -27.77 -42.52 -12.07
CA GLU A 266 -27.55 -42.39 -13.50
C GLU A 266 -26.80 -41.07 -13.75
N ILE A 267 -25.52 -41.19 -14.09
CA ILE A 267 -24.66 -40.01 -14.33
C ILE A 267 -25.05 -39.32 -15.65
N TYR A 268 -25.29 -40.11 -16.71
CA TYR A 268 -25.61 -39.60 -18.04
C TYR A 268 -27.11 -39.72 -18.33
N HIS A 269 -27.84 -38.61 -18.24
CA HIS A 269 -29.28 -38.59 -18.49
C HIS A 269 -29.59 -38.36 -19.98
N LYS A 270 -30.69 -38.95 -20.47
CA LYS A 270 -31.15 -38.76 -21.86
C LYS A 270 -31.63 -37.34 -22.15
N HIS A 271 -32.25 -36.70 -21.16
CA HIS A 271 -32.94 -35.42 -21.35
C HIS A 271 -32.21 -34.22 -20.75
N VAL A 272 -31.25 -34.47 -19.85
CA VAL A 272 -30.54 -33.45 -19.05
C VAL A 272 -29.04 -33.54 -19.32
N GLY A 273 -28.41 -32.39 -19.56
CA GLY A 273 -26.96 -32.27 -19.71
C GLY A 273 -26.22 -32.26 -18.38
N LEU A 274 -24.91 -32.51 -18.40
CA LEU A 274 -24.06 -32.39 -17.23
C LEU A 274 -23.82 -30.92 -16.87
N ILE A 275 -23.59 -30.69 -15.58
CA ILE A 275 -23.27 -29.37 -15.02
C ILE A 275 -21.86 -28.96 -15.51
N PRO A 276 -21.64 -27.69 -15.89
CA PRO A 276 -20.30 -27.18 -16.17
C PRO A 276 -19.33 -27.50 -15.02
N ASN A 277 -18.09 -27.87 -15.36
CA ASN A 277 -17.05 -28.36 -14.43
C ASN A 277 -17.24 -29.79 -13.91
N TYR A 278 -18.09 -30.61 -14.53
CA TYR A 278 -18.03 -32.05 -14.31
C TYR A 278 -16.64 -32.60 -14.71
N LEU A 279 -15.91 -33.15 -13.74
CA LEU A 279 -14.54 -33.63 -13.92
C LEU A 279 -14.44 -35.11 -14.31
N GLY A 280 -15.58 -35.81 -14.36
CA GLY A 280 -15.61 -37.22 -14.76
C GLY A 280 -15.55 -37.41 -16.28
N HIS A 281 -15.41 -38.66 -16.70
CA HIS A 281 -15.38 -39.01 -18.12
C HIS A 281 -16.73 -38.70 -18.80
N VAL A 282 -16.71 -38.26 -20.07
CA VAL A 282 -17.92 -38.11 -20.89
C VAL A 282 -17.70 -38.86 -22.21
N PRO A 283 -18.40 -39.97 -22.46
CA PRO A 283 -18.23 -40.76 -23.67
C PRO A 283 -18.45 -39.94 -24.95
N GLY A 284 -17.52 -40.01 -25.89
CA GLY A 284 -17.61 -39.34 -27.19
C GLY A 284 -17.44 -37.82 -27.16
N ALA A 285 -17.18 -37.18 -26.02
CA ALA A 285 -17.01 -35.73 -25.94
C ALA A 285 -15.78 -35.23 -26.72
N ALA A 286 -14.71 -36.02 -26.80
CA ALA A 286 -13.51 -35.67 -27.55
C ALA A 286 -13.73 -35.56 -29.07
N TYR A 287 -14.82 -36.14 -29.59
CA TYR A 287 -15.10 -36.20 -31.03
C TYR A 287 -16.26 -35.28 -31.45
N ARG A 288 -16.85 -34.54 -30.51
CA ARG A 288 -18.01 -33.68 -30.72
C ARG A 288 -17.63 -32.23 -30.48
N TYR A 289 -18.00 -31.35 -31.41
CA TYR A 289 -17.67 -29.93 -31.37
C TYR A 289 -18.84 -29.10 -31.89
N GLY A 290 -18.87 -27.81 -31.52
CA GLY A 290 -19.88 -26.85 -31.98
C GLY A 290 -21.16 -26.75 -31.15
N LYS A 291 -21.24 -27.42 -29.98
CA LYS A 291 -22.36 -27.31 -29.02
C LYS A 291 -21.88 -26.84 -27.65
N THR A 292 -22.78 -26.30 -26.84
CA THR A 292 -22.49 -25.97 -25.43
C THR A 292 -22.29 -27.26 -24.62
N PHE A 293 -21.48 -27.20 -23.55
CA PHE A 293 -21.13 -28.38 -22.74
C PHE A 293 -22.36 -29.17 -22.25
N GLY A 294 -23.40 -28.47 -21.79
CA GLY A 294 -24.66 -29.11 -21.38
C GLY A 294 -25.41 -29.78 -22.54
N ALA A 295 -25.41 -29.17 -23.73
CA ALA A 295 -26.05 -29.77 -24.91
C ALA A 295 -25.26 -30.98 -25.45
N ASP A 296 -23.94 -30.96 -25.33
CA ASP A 296 -23.08 -32.06 -25.81
C ASP A 296 -23.05 -33.26 -24.84
N THR A 297 -23.18 -33.02 -23.54
CA THR A 297 -23.17 -34.08 -22.52
C THR A 297 -24.52 -34.79 -22.35
N LYS A 298 -25.58 -34.28 -22.96
CA LYS A 298 -26.92 -34.90 -22.99
C LYS A 298 -26.88 -36.23 -23.75
N ASP A 299 -27.44 -37.28 -23.16
CA ASP A 299 -27.41 -38.66 -23.66
C ASP A 299 -26.00 -39.14 -24.09
N ALA A 300 -24.97 -38.84 -23.29
CA ALA A 300 -23.59 -39.22 -23.63
C ALA A 300 -23.40 -40.74 -23.86
N LYS A 301 -24.21 -41.59 -23.22
CA LYS A 301 -24.22 -43.05 -23.45
C LYS A 301 -24.56 -43.44 -24.89
N ARG A 302 -25.19 -42.55 -25.67
CA ARG A 302 -25.47 -42.76 -27.09
C ARG A 302 -24.22 -43.16 -27.88
N TRP A 303 -23.06 -42.60 -27.53
CA TRP A 303 -21.78 -42.94 -28.15
C TRP A 303 -21.40 -44.42 -27.93
N LEU A 304 -21.73 -44.99 -26.77
CA LEU A 304 -21.45 -46.40 -26.45
C LEU A 304 -22.42 -47.36 -27.15
N ARG A 305 -23.63 -46.89 -27.49
CA ARG A 305 -24.62 -47.68 -28.24
C ARG A 305 -24.34 -47.72 -29.74
N GLY A 306 -23.52 -46.81 -30.26
CA GLY A 306 -23.26 -46.70 -31.70
C GLY A 306 -24.39 -46.04 -32.50
N ASP A 307 -25.34 -45.39 -31.83
CA ASP A 307 -26.48 -44.74 -32.46
C ASP A 307 -26.07 -43.38 -33.05
N PHE A 308 -25.41 -43.34 -34.22
CA PHE A 308 -24.90 -42.09 -34.82
C PHE A 308 -25.90 -41.33 -35.70
N SER A 309 -27.19 -41.70 -35.70
CA SER A 309 -28.22 -40.98 -36.47
C SER A 309 -28.31 -39.51 -36.04
N ILE A 310 -28.64 -38.59 -36.94
CA ILE A 310 -28.87 -37.18 -36.58
C ILE A 310 -30.26 -37.04 -35.99
#